data_AF-A0A7C1ZYL0-F1
#
_entry.id   AF-A0A7C1ZYL0-F1
#
_cell.length_a   1.000
_cell.length_b   1.000
_cell.length_c   1.000
_cell.angle_alpha   90.00
_cell.angle_beta   90.00
_cell.angle_gamma   90.00
#
_symmetry.space_group_name_H-M   'P 1'
#
loop_
_entity.id
_entity.type
_entity.pdbx_description
1 polymer ?
#
loop_
_entity_poly.entity_id
_entity_poly.type
_entity_poly.pdbx_seq_one_letter_code
_entity_poly.pdbx_strand_id
1 'polypeptide(L)'
;MYREYDPTCELIKAEKTPQRDVKLDPKGFFTIRVKGKQILVEYYSDLNKKVGSAEPDKVFLGSKADALCDTIVKHIPGLLPSHYAYLGRELQKAEDACKNNKKYVQGGC
;
A
#
# COMPACT_ATOMS: atom_id res chain seq x y z
N MET A 1 26.07 11.12 13.93
CA MET A 1 27.03 11.11 12.81
C MET A 1 26.51 10.10 11.80
N TYR A 2 26.15 10.52 10.59
CA TYR A 2 25.95 9.57 9.50
C TYR A 2 27.34 9.03 9.14
N ARG A 3 27.48 7.71 9.09
CA ARG A 3 28.68 7.08 8.52
C ARG A 3 28.60 7.37 7.02
N GLU A 4 29.67 7.92 6.44
CA GLU A 4 29.79 7.98 4.98
C GLU A 4 29.70 6.54 4.45
N TYR A 5 29.05 6.38 3.30
CA TYR A 5 28.85 5.09 2.66
C TYR A 5 30.20 4.42 2.42
N ASP A 6 30.30 3.10 2.64
CA ASP A 6 31.49 2.35 2.28
C ASP A 6 31.72 2.46 0.76
N PRO A 7 32.84 3.03 0.29
CA PRO A 7 33.08 3.27 -1.13
C PRO A 7 33.22 1.96 -1.94
N THR A 8 33.32 0.81 -1.29
CA THR A 8 33.32 -0.51 -1.95
C THR A 8 31.91 -1.01 -2.28
N CYS A 9 30.88 -0.38 -1.71
CA CYS A 9 29.49 -0.72 -2.01
C CYS A 9 29.04 -0.14 -3.36
N GLU A 10 28.25 -0.91 -4.09
CA GLU A 10 27.58 -0.42 -5.29
C GLU A 10 26.54 0.65 -4.93
N LEU A 11 26.64 1.82 -5.55
CA LEU A 11 25.68 2.90 -5.41
C LEU A 11 24.58 2.79 -6.46
N ILE A 12 23.42 2.31 -6.07
CA ILE A 12 22.24 2.23 -6.93
C ILE A 12 21.41 3.50 -6.76
N LYS A 13 21.28 4.29 -7.82
CA LYS A 13 20.43 5.49 -7.82
C LYS A 13 18.95 5.08 -7.80
N ALA A 14 18.17 5.71 -6.94
CA ALA A 14 16.73 5.48 -6.88
C ALA A 14 16.03 6.06 -8.11
N GLU A 15 15.20 5.24 -8.77
CA GLU A 15 14.36 5.63 -9.88
C GLU A 15 12.91 5.20 -9.63
N LYS A 16 11.96 6.01 -10.08
CA LYS A 16 10.54 5.70 -9.95
C LYS A 16 10.08 4.98 -11.22
N THR A 17 9.48 3.80 -11.07
CA THR A 17 8.77 3.14 -12.16
C THR A 17 7.67 4.05 -12.70
N PRO A 18 7.64 4.36 -14.01
CA PRO A 18 6.56 5.12 -14.61
C PRO A 18 5.22 4.41 -14.42
N GLN A 19 4.13 5.18 -14.27
CA GLN A 19 2.80 4.61 -14.01
C GLN A 19 2.37 3.59 -15.07
N ARG A 20 2.62 3.90 -16.36
CA ARG A 20 2.32 3.00 -17.49
C ARG A 20 3.03 1.63 -17.42
N ASP A 21 4.11 1.54 -16.65
CA ASP A 21 4.94 0.33 -16.53
C ASP A 21 4.61 -0.43 -15.22
N VAL A 22 3.67 0.07 -14.41
CA VAL A 22 3.17 -0.62 -13.23
C VAL A 22 2.34 -1.82 -13.68
N LYS A 23 2.84 -3.02 -13.37
CA LYS A 23 2.10 -4.26 -13.56
C LYS A 23 1.06 -4.38 -12.47
N LEU A 24 -0.18 -4.75 -12.83
CA LEU A 24 -1.19 -5.14 -11.86
C LEU A 24 -0.83 -6.46 -11.19
N ASP A 25 -1.27 -6.65 -9.94
CA ASP A 25 -1.03 -7.89 -9.24
C ASP A 25 -2.05 -8.94 -9.69
N PRO A 26 -1.63 -10.12 -10.16
CA PRO A 26 -2.56 -11.18 -10.53
C PRO A 26 -3.35 -11.71 -9.32
N LYS A 27 -2.90 -11.46 -8.09
CA LYS A 27 -3.63 -11.89 -6.88
C LYS A 27 -4.80 -10.98 -6.54
N GLY A 28 -4.85 -9.75 -7.04
CA GLY A 28 -5.92 -8.83 -6.73
C GLY A 28 -5.49 -7.38 -6.53
N PHE A 29 -6.38 -6.59 -5.94
CA PHE A 29 -6.14 -5.18 -5.67
C PHE A 29 -6.70 -4.75 -4.32
N PHE A 30 -6.28 -3.56 -3.88
CA PHE A 30 -6.68 -2.96 -2.61
C PHE A 30 -7.35 -1.61 -2.81
N THR A 31 -8.37 -1.33 -2.02
CA THR A 31 -8.89 0.03 -1.84
C THR A 31 -8.63 0.47 -0.41
N ILE A 32 -8.34 1.76 -0.22
CA ILE A 32 -8.07 2.33 1.09
C ILE A 32 -9.03 3.49 1.33
N ARG A 33 -9.64 3.50 2.52
CA ARG A 33 -10.53 4.57 2.97
C ARG A 33 -10.09 5.05 4.34
N VAL A 34 -10.17 6.36 4.56
CA VAL A 34 -9.93 6.98 5.86
C VAL A 34 -11.25 7.55 6.38
N LYS A 35 -11.66 7.13 7.58
CA LYS A 35 -12.86 7.64 8.27
C LYS A 35 -12.50 7.97 9.71
N GLY A 36 -12.48 9.27 10.05
CA GLY A 36 -12.03 9.73 11.34
C GLY A 36 -10.57 9.32 11.61
N LYS A 37 -10.34 8.53 12.66
CA LYS A 37 -9.01 8.03 13.05
C LYS A 37 -8.75 6.59 12.61
N GLN A 38 -9.55 6.05 11.70
CA GLN A 38 -9.44 4.68 11.21
C GLN A 38 -9.16 4.65 9.70
N ILE A 39 -8.28 3.72 9.34
CA ILE A 39 -7.95 3.31 7.99
C ILE A 39 -8.61 1.96 7.76
N LEU A 40 -9.43 1.88 6.72
CA LEU A 40 -10.08 0.66 6.27
C LEU A 40 -9.47 0.27 4.93
N VAL A 41 -9.00 -0.97 4.83
CA VAL A 41 -8.36 -1.52 3.64
C VAL A 41 -9.19 -2.70 3.16
N GLU A 42 -9.76 -2.57 1.97
CA GLU A 42 -10.53 -3.63 1.32
C GLU A 42 -9.62 -4.37 0.34
N TYR A 43 -9.66 -5.70 0.35
CA TYR A 43 -8.94 -6.55 -0.59
C TYR A 43 -9.91 -7.30 -1.49
N TYR A 44 -9.62 -7.31 -2.78
CA TYR A 44 -10.38 -7.98 -3.82
C TYR A 44 -9.44 -8.92 -4.58
N SER A 45 -9.64 -10.23 -4.49
CA SER A 45 -8.78 -11.20 -5.17
C SER A 45 -9.08 -11.39 -6.66
N ASP A 46 -10.21 -10.86 -7.13
CA ASP A 46 -10.61 -10.89 -8.54
C ASP A 46 -10.56 -9.47 -9.11
N LEU A 47 -9.71 -9.28 -10.12
CA LEU A 47 -9.51 -8.01 -10.81
C LEU A 47 -10.76 -7.50 -11.54
N ASN A 48 -11.75 -8.35 -11.78
CA ASN A 48 -13.00 -7.98 -12.43
C ASN A 48 -14.06 -7.44 -11.44
N LYS A 49 -13.82 -7.55 -10.13
CA LYS A 49 -14.75 -7.04 -9.12
C LYS A 49 -14.82 -5.52 -9.20
N LYS A 50 -16.06 -5.01 -9.29
CA LYS A 50 -16.33 -3.56 -9.30
C LYS A 50 -16.47 -3.04 -7.87
N VAL A 51 -15.58 -2.14 -7.48
CA VAL A 51 -15.65 -1.44 -6.19
C VAL A 51 -17.00 -0.74 -6.05
N GLY A 52 -17.67 -0.96 -4.92
CA GLY A 52 -18.99 -0.40 -4.62
C GLY A 52 -20.18 -1.26 -5.08
N SER A 53 -19.94 -2.28 -5.91
CA SER A 53 -20.97 -3.28 -6.28
C SER A 53 -20.62 -4.69 -5.83
N ALA A 54 -19.34 -4.98 -5.64
CA ALA A 54 -18.86 -6.26 -5.14
C ALA A 54 -18.37 -6.13 -3.68
N GLU A 55 -18.60 -7.19 -2.90
CA GLU A 55 -18.06 -7.32 -1.55
C GLU A 55 -16.55 -7.64 -1.59
N PRO A 56 -15.76 -7.07 -0.67
CA PRO A 56 -14.35 -7.39 -0.53
C PRO A 56 -14.17 -8.81 0.01
N ASP A 57 -13.11 -9.48 -0.44
CA ASP A 57 -12.76 -10.82 0.04
C ASP A 57 -12.18 -10.78 1.46
N LYS A 58 -11.50 -9.68 1.82
CA LYS A 58 -11.05 -9.38 3.18
C LYS A 58 -11.10 -7.89 3.46
N VAL A 59 -11.29 -7.53 4.72
CA VAL A 59 -11.22 -6.14 5.21
C VAL A 59 -10.23 -6.09 6.37
N PHE A 60 -9.29 -5.15 6.30
CA PHE A 60 -8.35 -4.86 7.36
C PHE A 60 -8.68 -3.48 7.95
N LEU A 61 -8.64 -3.38 9.27
CA LEU A 61 -8.96 -2.15 9.99
C LEU A 61 -7.81 -1.80 10.93
N GLY A 62 -7.37 -0.56 10.91
CA GLY A 62 -6.29 -0.09 11.76
C GLY A 62 -6.16 1.43 11.75
N SER A 63 -5.15 1.96 12.44
CA SER A 63 -4.81 3.39 12.42
C SER A 63 -3.32 3.65 12.16
N LYS A 64 -2.55 2.57 12.02
CA LYS A 64 -1.09 2.53 11.93
C LYS A 64 -0.67 1.78 10.68
N ALA A 65 0.15 2.41 9.85
CA ALA A 65 0.54 1.88 8.56
C ALA A 65 1.39 0.62 8.70
N ASP A 66 2.34 0.61 9.64
CA ASP A 66 3.20 -0.54 9.95
C ASP A 66 2.39 -1.78 10.38
N ALA A 67 1.48 -1.62 11.35
CA ALA A 67 0.62 -2.70 11.82
C ALA A 67 -0.30 -3.24 10.71
N LEU A 68 -0.80 -2.37 9.83
CA LEU A 68 -1.57 -2.78 8.66
C LEU A 68 -0.70 -3.55 7.66
N CYS A 69 0.55 -3.11 7.40
CA CYS A 69 1.48 -3.82 6.52
C CYS A 69 1.75 -5.23 7.05
N ASP A 70 2.15 -5.35 8.31
CA ASP A 70 2.47 -6.64 8.94
C ASP A 70 1.29 -7.60 8.92
N THR A 71 0.08 -7.07 9.15
CA THR A 71 -1.15 -7.86 9.11
C THR A 71 -1.46 -8.32 7.69
N ILE A 72 -1.41 -7.42 6.70
CA ILE A 72 -1.76 -7.75 5.31
C ILE A 72 -0.78 -8.77 4.73
N VAL A 73 0.53 -8.65 4.98
CA VAL A 73 1.54 -9.61 4.49
C VAL A 73 1.26 -11.02 5.03
N LYS A 74 0.83 -11.15 6.30
CA LYS A 74 0.49 -12.45 6.90
C LYS A 74 -0.77 -13.07 6.30
N HIS A 75 -1.74 -12.27 5.91
CA HIS A 75 -3.06 -12.75 5.47
C HIS A 75 -3.25 -12.80 3.95
N ILE A 76 -2.44 -12.06 3.19
CA ILE A 76 -2.40 -12.05 1.72
C ILE A 76 -0.96 -12.37 1.27
N PRO A 77 -0.52 -13.63 1.36
CA PRO A 77 0.80 -14.01 0.90
C PRO A 77 0.87 -14.07 -0.63
N GLY A 78 2.04 -13.74 -1.18
CA GLY A 78 2.36 -13.95 -2.59
C GLY A 78 1.92 -12.84 -3.54
N LEU A 79 1.67 -11.62 -3.04
CA LEU A 79 1.67 -10.43 -3.89
C LEU A 79 3.08 -10.17 -4.43
N LEU A 80 3.17 -9.48 -5.56
CA LEU A 80 4.42 -8.99 -6.07
C LEU A 80 5.06 -8.03 -5.05
N PRO A 81 6.39 -8.11 -4.82
CA PRO A 81 7.09 -7.21 -3.89
C PRO A 81 6.82 -5.71 -4.15
N SER A 82 6.67 -5.34 -5.43
CA SER A 82 6.32 -3.97 -5.83
C SER A 82 4.95 -3.52 -5.32
N HIS A 83 3.97 -4.44 -5.23
CA HIS A 83 2.64 -4.13 -4.69
C HIS A 83 2.65 -3.99 -3.18
N TYR A 84 3.41 -4.81 -2.46
CA TYR A 84 3.62 -4.58 -1.02
C TYR A 84 4.26 -3.21 -0.77
N ALA A 85 5.28 -2.85 -1.56
CA ALA A 85 5.94 -1.55 -1.43
C ALA A 85 5.01 -0.38 -1.78
N TYR A 86 4.17 -0.51 -2.82
CA TYR A 86 3.15 0.48 -3.15
C TYR A 86 2.10 0.61 -2.04
N LEU A 87 1.56 -0.51 -1.56
CA LEU A 87 0.57 -0.54 -0.49
C LEU A 87 1.11 0.14 0.77
N GLY A 88 2.36 -0.14 1.17
CA GLY A 88 2.99 0.52 2.31
C GLY A 88 3.06 2.04 2.18
N ARG A 89 3.37 2.56 0.98
CA ARG A 89 3.36 4.02 0.72
C ARG A 89 1.96 4.63 0.85
N GLU A 90 0.93 3.94 0.33
CA GLU A 90 -0.44 4.41 0.44
C GLU A 90 -0.97 4.34 1.87
N LEU A 91 -0.60 3.30 2.64
CA LEU A 91 -0.93 3.19 4.05
C LEU A 91 -0.24 4.28 4.89
N GLN A 92 1.01 4.63 4.59
CA GLN A 92 1.70 5.75 5.24
C GLN A 92 0.96 7.07 4.99
N LYS A 93 0.56 7.34 3.74
CA LYS A 93 -0.26 8.52 3.41
C LYS A 93 -1.60 8.51 4.14
N ALA A 94 -2.24 7.35 4.26
CA ALA A 94 -3.51 7.20 4.97
C ALA A 94 -3.34 7.45 6.48
N GLU A 95 -2.27 6.96 7.11
CA GLU A 95 -1.95 7.27 8.50
C GLU A 95 -1.69 8.78 8.70
N ASP A 96 -0.96 9.41 7.79
CA ASP A 96 -0.71 10.85 7.85
C ASP A 96 -2.01 11.65 7.69
N ALA A 97 -2.91 11.21 6.81
CA ALA A 97 -4.23 11.81 6.66
C ALA A 97 -5.08 11.67 7.93
N CYS A 98 -5.11 10.48 8.55
CA CYS A 98 -5.75 10.23 9.85
C CYS A 98 -5.21 11.16 10.95
N LYS A 99 -3.88 11.27 11.08
CA LYS A 99 -3.24 12.08 12.14
C LYS A 99 -3.53 13.57 11.99
N ASN A 100 -3.52 14.05 10.76
CA ASN A 100 -3.62 15.48 10.46
C ASN A 100 -5.05 15.92 10.09
N ASN A 101 -6.04 15.03 10.20
CA ASN A 101 -7.42 15.25 9.78
C ASN A 101 -7.53 15.79 8.33
N LYS A 102 -6.69 15.25 7.44
CA LYS A 102 -6.65 15.63 6.02
C LYS A 102 -7.46 14.64 5.19
N LYS A 103 -7.92 15.09 4.03
CA LYS A 103 -8.54 14.20 3.04
C LYS A 103 -7.48 13.25 2.46
N TYR A 104 -7.71 11.95 2.58
CA TYR A 104 -6.93 10.93 1.89
C TYR A 104 -7.47 10.72 0.47
N VAL A 105 -6.55 10.59 -0.49
CA VAL A 105 -6.84 10.16 -1.87
C VAL A 105 -5.80 9.12 -2.23
N GLN A 106 -6.25 7.91 -2.54
CA GLN A 106 -5.39 6.84 -3.02
C GLN A 106 -4.82 7.21 -4.39
N GLY A 107 -3.51 7.05 -4.57
CA GLY A 107 -2.88 7.22 -5.87
C GLY A 107 -3.30 6.10 -6.83
N GLY A 108 -3.55 6.42 -8.10
CA GLY A 108 -3.67 5.38 -9.12
C GLY A 108 -2.36 4.63 -9.29
N CYS A 109 -2.45 3.32 -9.55
CA CYS A 109 -1.38 2.56 -10.18
C CYS A 109 -1.37 2.81 -11.68
#